data_AF-A0AAV8XBC0-F1
#
_entry.id   AF-A0AAV8XBC0-F1
#
_cell.length_a   1.000
_cell.length_b   1.000
_cell.length_c   1.000
_cell.angle_alpha   90.00
_cell.angle_beta   90.00
_cell.angle_gamma   90.00
#
_symmetry.space_group_name_H-M   'P 1'
#
loop_
_entity.id
_entity.type
_entity.pdbx_description
1 polymer ?
#
loop_
_entity_poly.entity_id
_entity_poly.type
_entity_poly.pdbx_seq_one_letter_code
_entity_poly.pdbx_strand_id
1 'polypeptide(L)'
;MKEEAENGPTIPLTNFCERVLTATGISLPTYKRICAKSGDYHDDMNHANFSKWVETQLIPNLPERSVLVVDNASYHNVKAEKSPTSGSRKDEIINWLTQHNVKHNPKVTKPELYKLIMDHKEQETTYHLDTLLEQHDHKVLRLPLIIRN
;
A
#
# COMPACT_ATOMS: atom_id res chain seq x y z
N MET A 1 52.81 -17.17 22.74
CA MET A 1 51.48 -17.67 23.17
C MET A 1 50.77 -18.14 21.92
N LYS A 2 50.48 -19.44 21.81
CA LYS A 2 49.68 -20.00 20.71
C LYS A 2 48.22 -19.83 21.10
N GLU A 3 47.47 -19.14 20.27
CA GLU A 3 46.03 -18.97 20.41
C GLU A 3 45.39 -20.28 19.89
N GLU A 4 44.85 -21.08 20.80
CA GLU A 4 44.07 -22.26 20.44
C GLU A 4 42.74 -21.81 19.88
N ALA A 5 42.56 -21.98 18.57
CA ALA A 5 41.27 -21.81 17.91
C ALA A 5 40.29 -22.84 18.50
N GLU A 6 39.22 -22.31 19.08
CA GLU A 6 38.11 -23.02 19.69
C GLU A 6 37.49 -24.00 18.67
N ASN A 7 37.82 -25.30 18.79
CA ASN A 7 37.22 -26.40 18.03
C ASN A 7 35.79 -26.69 18.54
N GLY A 8 34.89 -25.71 18.44
CA GLY A 8 33.45 -25.98 18.50
C GLY A 8 33.06 -26.89 17.32
N PRO A 9 32.06 -27.77 17.46
CA PRO A 9 31.66 -28.63 16.36
C PRO A 9 31.22 -27.77 15.18
N THR A 10 32.06 -27.67 14.15
CA THR A 10 31.71 -27.05 12.88
C THR A 10 30.66 -27.95 12.24
N ILE A 11 29.40 -27.57 12.36
CA ILE A 11 28.29 -28.30 11.78
C ILE A 11 28.38 -28.11 10.27
N PRO A 12 28.63 -29.17 9.48
CA PRO A 12 28.65 -29.05 8.03
C PRO A 12 27.29 -28.56 7.54
N LEU A 13 27.26 -27.52 6.70
CA LEU A 13 26.04 -26.99 6.08
C LEU A 13 25.40 -28.01 5.11
N THR A 14 26.11 -29.09 4.78
CA THR A 14 25.57 -30.22 4.03
C THR A 14 24.35 -30.77 4.75
N ASN A 15 23.23 -30.87 4.02
CA ASN A 15 21.95 -31.42 4.50
C ASN A 15 21.28 -30.61 5.62
N PHE A 16 21.60 -29.31 5.76
CA PHE A 16 20.91 -28.41 6.70
C PHE A 16 19.38 -28.46 6.53
N CYS A 17 18.91 -28.43 5.28
CA CYS A 17 17.49 -28.47 4.97
C CYS A 17 16.82 -29.75 5.50
N GLU A 18 17.41 -30.94 5.25
CA GLU A 18 16.86 -32.21 5.73
C GLU A 18 16.78 -32.27 7.25
N ARG A 19 17.80 -31.77 7.94
CA ARG A 19 17.84 -31.74 9.41
C ARG A 19 16.78 -30.81 10.00
N VAL A 20 16.57 -29.64 9.38
CA VAL A 20 15.50 -28.72 9.79
C VAL A 20 14.14 -29.38 9.60
N LEU A 21 13.90 -30.07 8.48
CA LEU A 21 12.64 -30.78 8.24
C LEU A 21 12.40 -31.90 9.25
N THR A 22 13.43 -32.69 9.57
CA THR A 22 13.32 -33.74 10.59
C THR A 22 13.06 -33.16 11.99
N ALA A 23 13.76 -32.09 12.37
CA ALA A 23 13.61 -31.48 13.70
C ALA A 23 12.25 -30.78 13.89
N THR A 24 11.74 -30.18 12.82
CA THR A 24 10.46 -29.43 12.85
C THR A 24 9.24 -30.29 12.57
N GLY A 25 9.43 -31.51 12.06
CA GLY A 25 8.34 -32.37 11.58
C GLY A 25 7.64 -31.84 10.33
N ILE A 26 8.17 -30.80 9.69
CA ILE A 26 7.61 -30.23 8.46
C ILE A 26 7.97 -31.16 7.29
N SER A 27 6.96 -31.57 6.52
CA SER A 27 7.20 -32.41 5.35
C SER A 27 7.89 -31.64 4.22
N LEU A 28 8.74 -32.33 3.44
CA LEU A 28 9.44 -31.74 2.29
C LEU A 28 8.48 -31.10 1.27
N PRO A 29 7.30 -31.68 0.94
CA PRO A 29 6.32 -31.01 0.08
C PRO A 29 5.75 -29.71 0.67
N THR A 30 5.56 -29.65 1.99
CA THR A 30 5.10 -28.44 2.68
C THR A 30 6.18 -27.37 2.68
N TYR A 31 7.43 -27.71 2.99
CA TYR A 31 8.56 -26.81 2.89
C TYR A 31 8.75 -26.27 1.47
N LYS A 32 8.73 -27.15 0.46
CA LYS A 32 8.80 -26.72 -0.94
C LYS A 32 7.66 -25.80 -1.33
N ARG A 33 6.44 -25.97 -0.79
CA ARG A 33 5.31 -25.05 -1.01
C ARG A 33 5.53 -23.68 -0.37
N ILE A 34 6.07 -23.66 0.85
CA ILE A 34 6.40 -22.43 1.60
C ILE A 34 7.52 -21.67 0.88
N CYS A 35 8.56 -22.36 0.41
CA CYS A 35 9.68 -21.75 -0.31
C CYS A 35 9.38 -21.45 -1.79
N ALA A 36 8.47 -22.19 -2.43
CA ALA A 36 8.03 -21.95 -3.81
C ALA A 36 7.04 -20.78 -3.90
N LYS A 37 6.35 -20.45 -2.81
CA LYS A 37 6.00 -19.05 -2.58
C LYS A 37 7.33 -18.33 -2.33
N SER A 38 7.95 -17.83 -3.39
CA SER A 38 9.00 -16.82 -3.30
C SER A 38 8.43 -15.49 -2.76
N GLY A 39 7.39 -15.59 -1.91
CA GLY A 39 6.33 -14.64 -1.67
C GLY A 39 6.98 -13.35 -1.30
N ASP A 40 7.15 -12.55 -2.34
CA ASP A 40 7.40 -11.15 -2.16
C ASP A 40 6.26 -10.70 -1.25
N TYR A 41 6.59 -10.17 -0.09
CA TYR A 41 5.59 -9.65 0.83
C TYR A 41 4.66 -8.66 0.09
N HIS A 42 5.13 -8.05 -1.01
CA HIS A 42 4.33 -7.24 -1.91
C HIS A 42 3.15 -7.97 -2.57
N ASP A 43 3.17 -9.30 -2.78
CA ASP A 43 2.06 -10.04 -3.38
C ASP A 43 0.88 -10.20 -2.41
N ASP A 44 1.16 -10.37 -1.11
CA ASP A 44 0.14 -10.54 -0.08
C ASP A 44 -0.35 -9.19 0.49
N MET A 45 0.41 -8.10 0.30
CA MET A 45 0.05 -6.78 0.81
C MET A 45 -0.83 -6.01 -0.18
N ASN A 46 -2.12 -5.89 0.14
CA ASN A 46 -3.12 -5.17 -0.65
C ASN A 46 -3.91 -4.18 0.22
N HIS A 47 -4.76 -3.37 -0.41
CA HIS A 47 -5.56 -2.35 0.29
C HIS A 47 -6.44 -2.94 1.40
N ALA A 48 -7.03 -4.12 1.21
CA ALA A 48 -7.91 -4.72 2.22
C ALA A 48 -7.12 -5.18 3.45
N ASN A 49 -5.99 -5.85 3.24
CA ASN A 49 -5.10 -6.27 4.32
C ASN A 49 -4.50 -5.07 5.05
N PHE A 50 -4.06 -4.05 4.31
CA PHE A 50 -3.53 -2.82 4.87
C PHE A 50 -4.59 -2.08 5.70
N SER A 51 -5.78 -1.84 5.16
CA SER A 51 -6.86 -1.13 5.87
C SER A 51 -7.26 -1.86 7.15
N LYS A 52 -7.41 -3.20 7.07
CA LYS A 52 -7.69 -4.01 8.25
C LYS A 52 -6.61 -3.88 9.31
N TRP A 53 -5.34 -3.90 8.93
CA TRP A 53 -4.24 -3.71 9.87
C TRP A 53 -4.26 -2.31 10.49
N VAL A 54 -4.51 -1.27 9.69
CA VAL A 54 -4.61 0.11 10.18
C VAL A 54 -5.72 0.23 11.24
N GLU A 55 -6.91 -0.27 10.95
CA GLU A 55 -8.07 -0.18 11.84
C GLU A 55 -7.93 -1.01 13.11
N THR A 56 -7.46 -2.26 12.98
CA THR A 56 -7.48 -3.23 14.08
C THR A 56 -6.21 -3.22 14.93
N GLN A 57 -5.08 -2.77 14.38
CA GLN A 57 -3.78 -2.85 15.05
C GLN A 57 -3.08 -1.50 15.16
N LEU A 58 -3.09 -0.67 14.12
CA LEU A 58 -2.36 0.59 14.17
C LEU A 58 -3.08 1.63 15.04
N ILE A 59 -4.30 2.04 14.65
CA ILE A 59 -5.06 3.10 15.31
C ILE A 59 -5.26 2.85 16.80
N PRO A 60 -5.66 1.64 17.26
CA PRO A 60 -5.87 1.38 18.69
C PRO A 60 -4.60 1.51 19.54
N ASN A 61 -3.44 1.41 18.93
CA ASN A 61 -2.14 1.47 19.60
C ASN A 61 -1.39 2.79 19.33
N LEU A 62 -2.00 3.73 18.61
CA LEU A 62 -1.43 5.06 18.37
C LEU A 62 -1.75 6.00 19.53
N PRO A 63 -0.76 6.76 20.03
CA PRO A 63 -1.03 7.91 20.89
C PRO A 63 -1.91 8.94 20.17
N GLU A 64 -2.71 9.69 20.93
CA GLU A 64 -3.53 10.79 20.40
C GLU A 64 -2.68 11.77 19.56
N ARG A 65 -3.25 12.31 18.48
CA ARG A 65 -2.60 13.31 17.61
C ARG A 65 -1.29 12.88 16.97
N SER A 66 -1.14 11.58 16.75
CA SER A 66 -0.02 11.02 16.01
C SER A 66 -0.01 11.42 14.54
N VAL A 67 1.19 11.45 13.96
CA VAL A 67 1.41 11.65 12.53
C VAL A 67 1.98 10.37 11.93
N LEU A 68 1.26 9.81 10.96
CA LEU A 68 1.68 8.64 10.20
C LEU A 68 2.40 9.09 8.92
N VAL A 69 3.64 8.66 8.73
CA VAL A 69 4.40 8.91 7.50
C VAL A 69 4.42 7.63 6.66
N VAL A 70 3.90 7.68 5.43
CA VAL A 70 3.84 6.53 4.51
C VAL A 70 4.60 6.81 3.20
N ASP A 71 5.08 5.75 2.56
CA ASP A 71 5.60 5.82 1.20
C ASP A 71 4.45 5.88 0.17
N ASN A 72 4.78 5.94 -1.12
CA ASN A 72 3.78 6.06 -2.20
C ASN A 72 3.29 4.71 -2.75
N ALA A 73 3.25 3.65 -1.93
CA ALA A 73 2.72 2.38 -2.40
C ALA A 73 1.24 2.50 -2.83
N SER A 74 0.88 1.79 -3.90
CA SER A 74 -0.46 1.89 -4.52
C SER A 74 -1.59 1.57 -3.54
N TYR A 75 -1.37 0.66 -2.61
CA TYR A 75 -2.35 0.27 -1.59
C TYR A 75 -2.52 1.29 -0.45
N HIS A 76 -1.57 2.23 -0.24
CA HIS A 76 -1.76 3.37 0.65
C HIS A 76 -2.55 4.52 -0.02
N ASN A 77 -2.54 4.53 -1.35
CA ASN A 77 -3.05 5.62 -2.19
C ASN A 77 -4.38 5.25 -2.88
N VAL A 78 -5.23 4.50 -2.18
CA VAL A 78 -6.59 4.23 -2.65
C VAL A 78 -7.47 5.45 -2.39
N LYS A 79 -8.02 6.02 -3.46
CA LYS A 79 -8.85 7.23 -3.40
C LYS A 79 -10.15 6.95 -2.63
N ALA A 80 -10.51 7.86 -1.72
CA ALA A 80 -11.78 7.81 -0.99
C ALA A 80 -12.97 8.06 -1.94
N GLU A 81 -12.81 9.01 -2.87
CA GLU A 81 -13.80 9.30 -3.91
C GLU A 81 -13.31 8.87 -5.30
N LYS A 82 -14.20 8.21 -6.05
CA LYS A 82 -13.91 7.80 -7.42
C LYS A 82 -14.17 8.95 -8.39
N SER A 83 -13.10 9.60 -8.85
CA SER A 83 -13.21 10.55 -9.95
C SER A 83 -13.60 9.84 -11.26
N PRO A 84 -14.38 10.50 -12.14
CA PRO A 84 -14.67 10.00 -13.48
C PRO A 84 -13.40 9.63 -14.26
N THR A 85 -13.55 8.67 -15.16
CA THR A 85 -12.49 8.24 -16.09
C THR A 85 -12.78 8.76 -17.50
N SER A 86 -11.84 8.63 -18.43
CA SER A 86 -12.09 8.95 -19.85
C SER A 86 -13.22 8.10 -20.46
N GLY A 87 -13.50 6.93 -19.87
CA GLY A 87 -14.64 6.07 -20.21
C GLY A 87 -15.98 6.53 -19.64
N SER A 88 -16.00 7.32 -18.55
CA SER A 88 -17.22 7.77 -17.87
C SER A 88 -18.15 8.53 -18.80
N ARG A 89 -19.45 8.47 -18.50
CA ARG A 89 -20.44 9.16 -19.31
C ARG A 89 -20.32 10.69 -19.13
N LYS A 90 -20.81 11.46 -20.11
CA LYS A 90 -20.69 12.93 -20.08
C LYS A 90 -21.42 13.56 -18.88
N ASP A 91 -22.56 12.98 -18.51
CA ASP A 91 -23.33 13.35 -17.32
C ASP A 91 -22.57 13.08 -16.02
N GLU A 92 -21.89 11.93 -15.89
CA GLU A 92 -21.04 11.64 -14.72
C GLU A 92 -19.91 12.68 -14.56
N ILE A 93 -19.27 13.06 -15.67
CA ILE A 93 -18.22 14.09 -15.71
C ILE A 93 -18.77 15.45 -15.28
N ILE A 94 -19.94 15.86 -15.79
CA ILE A 94 -20.60 17.12 -15.43
C ILE A 94 -21.01 17.12 -13.95
N ASN A 95 -21.56 16.02 -13.46
CA ASN A 95 -21.96 15.88 -12.07
C ASN A 95 -20.77 16.03 -11.14
N TRP A 96 -19.64 15.36 -11.45
CA TRP A 96 -18.42 15.49 -10.66
C TRP A 96 -17.90 16.93 -10.65
N LEU A 97 -17.83 17.59 -11.82
CA LEU A 97 -17.42 19.00 -11.91
C LEU A 97 -18.35 19.93 -11.11
N THR A 98 -19.65 19.63 -11.09
CA THR A 98 -20.64 20.40 -10.32
C THR A 98 -20.46 20.19 -8.81
N GLN A 99 -20.26 18.95 -8.37
CA GLN A 99 -20.04 18.60 -6.96
C GLN A 99 -18.77 19.24 -6.40
N HIS A 100 -17.71 19.32 -7.21
CA HIS A 100 -16.43 19.93 -6.84
C HIS A 100 -16.41 21.44 -7.16
N ASN A 101 -17.57 22.04 -7.46
CA ASN A 101 -17.76 23.47 -7.71
C ASN A 101 -16.84 24.05 -8.81
N VAL A 102 -16.44 23.22 -9.78
CA VAL A 102 -15.60 23.58 -10.92
C VAL A 102 -16.48 24.21 -12.01
N LYS A 103 -16.14 25.45 -12.40
CA LYS A 103 -16.81 26.14 -13.49
C LYS A 103 -16.61 25.38 -14.79
N HIS A 104 -17.71 24.98 -15.41
CA HIS A 104 -17.70 24.23 -16.67
C HIS A 104 -18.85 24.67 -17.57
N ASN A 105 -18.69 24.47 -18.88
CA ASN A 105 -19.75 24.70 -19.85
C ASN A 105 -20.31 23.35 -20.32
N PRO A 106 -21.58 23.01 -20.04
CA PRO A 106 -22.14 21.70 -20.37
C PRO A 106 -22.22 21.43 -21.89
N LYS A 107 -22.10 22.47 -22.72
CA LYS A 107 -22.13 22.36 -24.19
C LYS A 107 -20.79 21.92 -24.80
N VAL A 108 -19.69 21.97 -24.05
CA VAL A 108 -18.37 21.57 -24.57
C VAL A 108 -18.25 20.05 -24.73
N THR A 109 -17.22 19.62 -25.45
CA THR A 109 -17.03 18.22 -25.77
C THR A 109 -16.58 17.42 -24.54
N LYS A 110 -16.85 16.11 -24.53
CA LYS A 110 -16.46 15.22 -23.43
C LYS A 110 -14.94 15.29 -23.12
N PRO A 111 -14.02 15.32 -24.11
CA PRO A 111 -12.59 15.45 -23.84
C PRO A 111 -12.21 16.76 -23.15
N GLU A 112 -12.85 17.88 -23.52
CA GLU A 112 -12.60 19.19 -22.91
C GLU A 112 -13.05 19.22 -21.44
N LEU A 113 -14.23 18.65 -21.15
CA LEU A 113 -14.70 18.49 -19.77
C LEU A 113 -13.78 17.57 -18.96
N TYR A 114 -13.29 16.49 -19.55
CA TYR A 114 -12.36 15.57 -18.89
C TYR A 114 -11.01 16.22 -18.60
N LYS A 115 -10.52 17.11 -19.47
CA LYS A 115 -9.30 17.87 -19.22
C LYS A 115 -9.44 18.76 -17.98
N LEU A 116 -10.58 19.43 -17.81
CA LEU A 116 -10.86 20.21 -16.59
C LEU A 116 -10.80 19.34 -15.32
N ILE A 117 -11.31 18.10 -15.39
CA ILE A 117 -11.16 17.14 -14.28
C ILE A 117 -9.69 16.84 -14.03
N MET A 118 -8.89 16.53 -15.06
CA MET A 118 -7.46 16.23 -14.87
C MET A 118 -6.70 17.39 -14.22
N ASP A 119 -6.99 18.62 -14.64
CA ASP A 119 -6.33 19.81 -14.11
C ASP A 119 -6.65 20.07 -12.62
N HIS A 120 -7.81 19.62 -12.12
CA HIS A 120 -8.25 19.82 -10.72
C HIS A 120 -8.12 18.56 -9.84
N LYS A 121 -8.08 17.36 -10.44
CA LYS A 121 -8.12 16.07 -9.73
C LYS A 121 -6.93 15.83 -8.80
N GLU A 122 -5.76 16.35 -9.13
CA GLU A 122 -4.56 16.18 -8.30
C GLU A 122 -4.63 16.99 -7.01
N GLN A 123 -5.34 18.12 -7.01
CA GLN A 123 -5.47 19.00 -5.85
C GLN A 123 -6.47 18.48 -4.82
N GLU A 124 -7.45 17.67 -5.26
CA GLU A 124 -8.57 17.22 -4.43
C GLU A 124 -8.58 15.70 -4.21
N THR A 125 -7.47 15.00 -4.49
CA THR A 125 -7.41 13.56 -4.22
C THR A 125 -7.27 13.30 -2.72
N THR A 126 -8.40 13.03 -2.07
CA THR A 126 -8.43 12.47 -0.70
C THR A 126 -8.28 10.94 -0.77
N TYR A 127 -7.41 10.39 0.06
CA TYR A 127 -7.21 8.94 0.17
C TYR A 127 -7.99 8.34 1.35
N HIS A 128 -8.39 7.08 1.22
CA HIS A 128 -9.11 6.35 2.26
C HIS A 128 -8.38 6.37 3.60
N LEU A 129 -7.05 6.20 3.57
CA LEU A 129 -6.19 6.26 4.75
C LEU A 129 -6.26 7.61 5.47
N ASP A 130 -6.36 8.71 4.70
CA ASP A 130 -6.35 10.07 5.24
C ASP A 130 -7.64 10.32 6.00
N THR A 131 -8.78 10.02 5.38
CA THR A 131 -10.10 10.15 6.01
C THR A 131 -10.20 9.28 7.26
N LEU A 132 -9.70 8.05 7.19
CA LEU A 132 -9.73 7.14 8.33
C LEU A 132 -8.90 7.67 9.51
N LEU A 133 -7.66 8.12 9.27
CA LEU A 133 -6.81 8.63 10.34
C LEU A 133 -7.32 9.96 10.90
N GLU A 134 -7.86 10.83 10.04
CA GLU A 134 -8.43 12.12 10.46
C GLU A 134 -9.66 11.95 11.37
N GLN A 135 -10.48 10.92 11.13
CA GLN A 135 -11.60 10.55 12.03
C GLN A 135 -11.13 10.18 13.45
N HIS A 136 -9.88 9.76 13.61
CA HIS A 136 -9.24 9.41 14.87
C HIS A 136 -8.29 10.51 15.39
N ASP A 137 -8.42 11.75 14.91
CA ASP A 137 -7.54 12.89 15.25
C ASP A 137 -6.05 12.60 14.95
N HIS A 138 -5.77 11.88 13.87
CA HIS A 138 -4.42 11.61 13.37
C HIS A 138 -4.20 12.22 12.00
N LYS A 139 -2.94 12.48 11.65
CA LYS A 139 -2.55 13.05 10.35
C LYS A 139 -1.68 12.09 9.55
N VAL A 140 -1.80 12.14 8.23
CA VAL A 140 -0.98 11.35 7.30
C VAL A 140 -0.09 12.27 6.49
N LEU A 141 1.19 11.93 6.37
CA LEU A 141 2.15 12.55 5.48
C LEU A 141 2.69 11.52 4.50
N ARG A 142 2.86 11.92 3.24
CA ARG A 142 3.43 11.06 2.18
C ARG A 142 4.82 11.54 1.83
N LEU A 143 5.72 10.58 1.63
CA LEU A 143 7.05 10.90 1.10
C LEU A 143 6.94 11.52 -0.30
N PRO A 144 7.87 12.42 -0.70
CA PRO A 144 7.92 12.90 -2.06
C PRO A 144 8.05 11.74 -3.05
N LEU A 145 7.41 11.86 -4.22
CA LEU A 145 7.66 10.93 -5.31
C LEU A 145 9.15 11.04 -5.69
N ILE A 146 9.87 9.93 -5.64
CA ILE A 146 11.25 9.88 -6.14
C ILE A 146 11.16 10.07 -7.66
N ILE A 147 11.48 11.28 -8.13
CA ILE A 147 11.67 11.54 -9.54
C ILE A 147 13.00 10.88 -9.90
N ARG A 148 12.93 9.75 -10.63
CA ARG A 148 14.13 9.18 -11.26
C ARG A 148 14.44 10.06 -12.47
N ASN A 149 15.48 10.89 -12.35
CA ASN A 149 16.05 11.67 -13.46
C ASN A 149 16.57 10.75 -14.56
#